data_AF-A0AAE5SXD5-F1
#
_entry.id   AF-A0AAE5SXD5-F1
#
_cell.length_a   1.000
_cell.length_b   1.000
_cell.length_c   1.000
_cell.angle_alpha   90.00
_cell.angle_beta   90.00
_cell.angle_gamma   90.00
#
_symmetry.space_group_name_H-M   'P 1'
#
loop_
_entity.id
_entity.type
_entity.pdbx_description
1 polymer ?
#
loop_
_entity_poly.entity_id
_entity_poly.type
_entity_poly.pdbx_seq_one_letter_code
_entity_poly.pdbx_strand_id
1 'polypeptide(L)'
;ASGTQIIDEWGEHQMKTGDLIVYTSADPVLQIAAHEDIIPLEELYDICEKVRELTKDPKYLIGRIIARPYVGEPGNFTRTSNRHDYALKPFGQTVMNALKDDGYDVIAIGKINDIYDGEGVTEAIRTKSNMDGMDQLNHVVQKDFNGLSFLNLVDFDALYGHRRDKPGYAQAIKDFDERLPELLGNLREDDLLIITADHGNDPTAEGTDHTREYIPVLWYSPKFQEGGELKGDTTFSSIGTTIADNFGVKAPEFGHSYLNELK
;
A
#
# COMPACT_ATOMS: atom_id res chain seq x y z
N ALA A 1 -7.41 -17.51 6.97
CA ALA A 1 -7.51 -18.64 6.00
C ALA A 1 -7.31 -18.13 4.59
N SER A 2 -6.88 -18.97 3.64
CA SER A 2 -6.93 -18.61 2.21
C SER A 2 -8.38 -18.48 1.75
N GLY A 3 -8.66 -17.51 0.88
CA GLY A 3 -10.02 -17.30 0.35
C GLY A 3 -10.56 -18.50 -0.44
N THR A 4 -9.68 -19.23 -1.14
CA THR A 4 -10.09 -20.47 -1.83
C THR A 4 -10.45 -21.56 -0.82
N GLN A 5 -9.55 -21.79 0.14
CA GLN A 5 -9.74 -22.83 1.16
C GLN A 5 -11.01 -22.64 1.98
N ILE A 6 -11.29 -21.41 2.45
CA ILE A 6 -12.45 -21.16 3.31
C ILE A 6 -13.78 -21.31 2.56
N ILE A 7 -13.81 -20.97 1.28
CA ILE A 7 -14.99 -21.14 0.43
C ILE A 7 -15.19 -22.62 0.10
N ASP A 8 -14.12 -23.37 -0.17
CA ASP A 8 -14.22 -24.82 -0.38
C ASP A 8 -14.73 -25.55 0.88
N GLU A 9 -14.31 -25.11 2.06
CA GLU A 9 -14.68 -25.70 3.35
C GLU A 9 -16.11 -25.34 3.79
N TRP A 10 -16.52 -24.07 3.64
CA TRP A 10 -17.77 -23.54 4.21
C TRP A 10 -18.82 -23.14 3.17
N GLY A 11 -18.50 -23.18 1.87
CA GLY A 11 -19.40 -22.69 0.82
C GLY A 11 -20.71 -23.47 0.73
N GLU A 12 -20.66 -24.80 0.85
CA GLU A 12 -21.88 -25.63 0.84
C GLU A 12 -22.79 -25.31 2.05
N HIS A 13 -22.20 -25.07 3.23
CA HIS A 13 -22.96 -24.66 4.41
C HIS A 13 -23.61 -23.30 4.19
N GLN A 14 -22.84 -22.31 3.72
CA GLN A 14 -23.33 -20.97 3.44
C GLN A 14 -24.49 -20.97 2.44
N MET A 15 -24.41 -21.77 1.37
CA MET A 15 -25.49 -21.85 0.40
C MET A 15 -26.77 -22.45 0.99
N LYS A 16 -26.67 -23.36 1.96
CA LYS A 16 -27.83 -24.00 2.59
C LYS A 16 -28.50 -23.13 3.65
N THR A 17 -27.73 -22.30 4.36
CA THR A 17 -28.23 -21.55 5.53
C THR A 17 -28.40 -20.07 5.29
N GLY A 18 -27.64 -19.49 4.36
CA GLY A 18 -27.52 -18.04 4.21
C GLY A 18 -26.57 -17.38 5.23
N ASP A 19 -25.82 -18.16 6.01
CA ASP A 19 -24.85 -17.61 6.98
C ASP A 19 -23.70 -16.88 6.26
N LEU A 20 -23.12 -15.85 6.87
CA LEU A 20 -21.95 -15.19 6.29
C LEU A 20 -20.65 -15.96 6.57
N ILE A 21 -19.80 -16.14 5.56
CA ILE A 21 -18.43 -16.63 5.76
C ILE A 21 -17.53 -15.44 6.07
N VAL A 22 -17.18 -15.25 7.34
CA VAL A 22 -16.29 -14.17 7.79
C VAL A 22 -14.91 -14.73 8.13
N TYR A 23 -13.85 -14.15 7.55
CA TYR A 23 -12.48 -14.60 7.75
C TYR A 23 -11.45 -13.46 7.64
N THR A 24 -10.21 -13.73 8.04
CA THR A 24 -9.09 -12.77 8.01
C THR A 24 -7.80 -13.39 7.43
N SER A 25 -6.77 -12.56 7.25
CA SER A 25 -5.40 -12.89 6.82
C SER A 25 -4.37 -12.39 7.83
N ALA A 26 -3.08 -12.35 7.46
CA ALA A 26 -2.04 -11.73 8.29
C ALA A 26 -2.24 -10.20 8.37
N ASP A 27 -2.67 -9.57 7.28
CA ASP A 27 -3.05 -8.15 7.28
C ASP A 27 -4.28 -7.84 8.14
N PRO A 28 -4.42 -6.60 8.64
CA PRO A 28 -5.57 -6.13 9.40
C PRO A 28 -6.80 -5.94 8.50
N VAL A 29 -7.35 -7.04 7.98
CA VAL A 29 -8.51 -7.07 7.10
C VAL A 29 -9.59 -8.02 7.63
N LEU A 30 -10.85 -7.72 7.33
CA LEU A 30 -11.97 -8.62 7.54
C LEU A 30 -12.65 -8.85 6.20
N GLN A 31 -12.77 -10.11 5.83
CA GLN A 31 -13.28 -10.54 4.53
C GLN A 31 -14.62 -11.25 4.75
N ILE A 32 -15.61 -10.91 3.92
CA ILE A 32 -16.95 -11.48 3.98
C ILE A 32 -17.24 -12.13 2.64
N ALA A 33 -17.31 -13.46 2.62
CA ALA A 33 -17.65 -14.23 1.44
C ALA A 33 -19.09 -14.71 1.48
N ALA A 34 -19.77 -14.60 0.33
CA ALA A 34 -21.13 -15.07 0.13
C ALA A 34 -21.37 -15.44 -1.33
N HIS A 35 -22.15 -16.50 -1.54
CA HIS A 35 -22.55 -16.95 -2.87
C HIS A 35 -23.56 -15.96 -3.49
N GLU A 36 -23.32 -15.47 -4.71
CA GLU A 36 -24.11 -14.40 -5.32
C GLU A 36 -25.59 -14.76 -5.51
N ASP A 37 -25.90 -16.03 -5.78
CA ASP A 37 -27.30 -16.52 -5.91
C ASP A 37 -28.04 -16.65 -4.56
N ILE A 38 -27.33 -16.56 -3.44
CA ILE A 38 -27.87 -16.74 -2.08
C ILE A 38 -27.96 -15.42 -1.35
N ILE A 39 -26.91 -14.61 -1.42
CA ILE A 39 -26.87 -13.24 -0.90
C ILE A 39 -26.50 -12.33 -2.09
N PRO A 40 -27.47 -11.56 -2.63
CA PRO A 40 -27.21 -10.67 -3.74
C PRO A 40 -26.10 -9.67 -3.43
N LEU A 41 -25.41 -9.21 -4.48
CA LEU A 41 -24.26 -8.31 -4.34
C LEU A 41 -24.58 -7.04 -3.55
N GLU A 42 -25.73 -6.41 -3.83
CA GLU A 42 -26.14 -5.19 -3.12
C GLU A 42 -26.30 -5.42 -1.61
N GLU A 43 -26.82 -6.58 -1.22
CA GLU A 43 -26.95 -6.96 0.19
C GLU A 43 -25.58 -7.26 0.82
N LEU A 44 -24.70 -7.98 0.11
CA LEU A 44 -23.33 -8.21 0.57
C LEU A 44 -22.56 -6.90 0.77
N TYR A 45 -22.76 -5.93 -0.11
CA TYR A 45 -22.15 -4.61 -0.01
C TYR A 45 -22.69 -3.81 1.18
N ASP A 46 -24.00 -3.74 1.36
CA ASP A 46 -24.63 -3.11 2.53
C ASP A 46 -24.16 -3.75 3.85
N ILE A 47 -24.01 -5.07 3.90
CA ILE A 47 -23.43 -5.79 5.05
C ILE A 47 -22.00 -5.33 5.31
N CYS A 48 -21.17 -5.26 4.27
CA CYS A 48 -19.77 -4.83 4.41
C CYS A 48 -19.66 -3.38 4.88
N GLU A 49 -20.52 -2.48 4.40
CA GLU A 49 -20.60 -1.08 4.87
C GLU A 49 -20.97 -1.01 6.36
N LYS A 50 -21.97 -1.78 6.79
CA LYS A 50 -22.34 -1.85 8.22
C LYS A 50 -21.20 -2.38 9.08
N VAL A 51 -20.50 -3.42 8.62
CA VAL A 51 -19.33 -3.97 9.32
C VAL A 51 -18.18 -2.95 9.34
N ARG A 52 -18.00 -2.16 8.29
CA ARG A 52 -17.01 -1.08 8.26
C ARG A 52 -17.28 -0.05 9.34
N GLU A 53 -18.53 0.37 9.54
CA GLU A 53 -18.89 1.30 10.62
C GLU A 53 -18.60 0.72 12.01
N LEU A 54 -18.91 -0.57 12.23
CA LEU A 54 -18.64 -1.24 13.51
C LEU A 54 -17.15 -1.36 13.83
N THR A 55 -16.31 -1.51 12.80
CA THR A 55 -14.87 -1.74 12.94
C THR A 55 -14.04 -0.46 12.96
N LYS A 56 -14.68 0.72 13.10
CA LYS A 56 -14.00 2.00 13.37
C LYS A 56 -13.65 2.17 14.85
N ASP A 57 -14.23 1.36 15.74
CA ASP A 57 -13.89 1.38 17.16
C ASP A 57 -12.41 0.97 17.36
N PRO A 58 -11.59 1.76 18.09
CA PRO A 58 -10.19 1.43 18.37
C PRO A 58 -9.95 0.02 18.92
N LYS A 59 -10.93 -0.54 19.65
CA LYS A 59 -10.85 -1.90 20.20
C LYS A 59 -10.80 -2.98 19.11
N TYR A 60 -11.40 -2.72 17.96
CA TYR A 60 -11.50 -3.64 16.84
C TYR A 60 -11.20 -2.92 15.53
N LEU A 61 -10.18 -2.06 15.53
CA LEU A 61 -9.83 -1.26 14.37
C LEU A 61 -9.28 -2.15 13.27
N ILE A 62 -10.06 -2.31 12.20
CA ILE A 62 -9.67 -3.10 11.02
C ILE A 62 -9.32 -2.13 9.89
N GLY A 63 -8.20 -2.34 9.19
CA GLY A 63 -7.78 -1.46 8.11
C GLY A 63 -8.73 -1.49 6.91
N ARG A 64 -9.23 -2.69 6.54
CA ARG A 64 -10.10 -2.85 5.37
C ARG A 64 -11.13 -3.96 5.54
N ILE A 65 -12.37 -3.69 5.12
CA ILE A 65 -13.40 -4.71 4.94
C ILE A 65 -13.46 -5.09 3.46
N ILE A 66 -13.53 -6.38 3.13
CA ILE A 66 -13.49 -6.84 1.73
C ILE A 66 -14.68 -7.76 1.45
N ALA A 67 -15.54 -7.35 0.53
CA ALA A 67 -16.56 -8.20 -0.05
C ALA A 67 -15.91 -9.23 -0.99
N ARG A 68 -16.22 -10.51 -0.76
CA ARG A 68 -15.67 -11.66 -1.51
C ARG A 68 -16.79 -12.50 -2.11
N PRO A 69 -17.55 -11.96 -3.06
CA PRO A 69 -18.57 -12.73 -3.74
C PRO A 69 -17.97 -13.90 -4.51
N TYR A 70 -18.73 -14.99 -4.57
CA TYR A 70 -18.35 -16.19 -5.31
C TYR A 70 -19.57 -16.86 -5.95
N VAL A 71 -19.31 -17.73 -6.92
CA VAL A 71 -20.30 -18.52 -7.65
C VAL A 71 -19.85 -19.97 -7.77
N GLY A 72 -20.74 -20.86 -8.19
CA GLY A 72 -20.43 -22.25 -8.51
C GLY A 72 -21.23 -23.22 -7.63
N GLU A 73 -20.69 -24.42 -7.48
CA GLU A 73 -21.34 -25.50 -6.73
C GLU A 73 -20.32 -26.16 -5.78
N PRO A 74 -20.78 -26.90 -4.75
CA PRO A 74 -19.88 -27.61 -3.84
C PRO A 74 -18.82 -28.44 -4.59
N GLY A 75 -17.55 -28.17 -4.28
CA GLY A 75 -16.39 -28.78 -4.95
C GLY A 75 -15.89 -28.04 -6.20
N ASN A 76 -16.58 -26.98 -6.66
CA ASN A 76 -16.17 -26.14 -7.78
C ASN A 76 -16.64 -24.69 -7.60
N PHE A 77 -16.19 -24.04 -6.53
CA PHE A 77 -16.46 -22.62 -6.30
C PHE A 77 -15.42 -21.71 -6.94
N THR A 78 -15.85 -20.54 -7.40
CA THR A 78 -14.99 -19.52 -7.99
C THR A 78 -15.36 -18.14 -7.48
N ARG A 79 -14.36 -17.41 -6.95
CA ARG A 79 -14.54 -16.00 -6.58
C ARG A 79 -14.73 -15.15 -7.84
N THR A 80 -15.65 -14.20 -7.78
CA THR A 80 -15.94 -13.32 -8.92
C THR A 80 -15.08 -12.07 -8.90
N SER A 81 -15.16 -11.30 -10.00
CA SER A 81 -14.56 -9.97 -10.10
C SER A 81 -15.34 -8.89 -9.35
N ASN A 82 -16.52 -9.20 -8.78
CA ASN A 82 -17.40 -8.26 -8.07
C ASN A 82 -16.90 -7.92 -6.66
N ARG A 83 -15.60 -8.12 -6.41
CA ARG A 83 -14.92 -7.74 -5.17
C ARG A 83 -15.09 -6.24 -4.95
N HIS A 84 -15.43 -5.86 -3.72
CA HIS A 84 -15.44 -4.46 -3.28
C HIS A 84 -14.70 -4.31 -1.95
N ASP A 85 -13.98 -3.21 -1.78
CA ASP A 85 -13.10 -2.98 -0.64
C ASP A 85 -13.50 -1.67 0.06
N TYR A 86 -13.63 -1.72 1.39
CA TYR A 86 -14.00 -0.58 2.24
C TYR A 86 -12.83 -0.25 3.17
N ALA A 87 -12.00 0.70 2.76
CA ALA A 87 -10.82 1.15 3.51
C ALA A 87 -11.18 2.23 4.53
N LEU A 88 -10.29 2.44 5.51
CA LEU A 88 -10.29 3.67 6.29
C LEU A 88 -9.55 4.75 5.50
N LYS A 89 -10.16 5.93 5.40
CA LYS A 89 -9.44 7.14 5.04
C LYS A 89 -8.37 7.43 6.11
N PRO A 90 -7.24 8.04 5.74
CA PRO A 90 -6.30 8.59 6.71
C PRO A 90 -7.00 9.43 7.79
N PHE A 91 -6.53 9.34 9.03
CA PHE A 91 -7.10 10.06 10.18
C PHE A 91 -6.72 11.55 10.20
N GLY A 92 -6.99 12.25 9.11
CA GLY A 92 -6.62 13.64 8.89
C GLY A 92 -6.17 13.86 7.44
N GLN A 93 -6.08 15.14 7.05
CA GLN A 93 -5.50 15.49 5.76
C GLN A 93 -4.00 15.17 5.75
N THR A 94 -3.56 14.53 4.68
CA THR A 94 -2.16 14.17 4.44
C THR A 94 -1.45 15.24 3.62
N VAL A 95 -0.12 15.11 3.48
CA VAL A 95 0.65 15.97 2.55
C VAL A 95 0.21 15.75 1.10
N MET A 96 -0.24 14.55 0.73
CA MET A 96 -0.82 14.30 -0.60
C MET A 96 -2.08 15.14 -0.83
N ASN A 97 -2.93 15.32 0.19
CA ASN A 97 -4.08 16.23 0.09
C ASN A 97 -3.61 17.67 -0.14
N ALA A 98 -2.63 18.15 0.63
CA ALA A 98 -2.12 19.51 0.49
C ALA A 98 -1.53 19.77 -0.90
N LEU A 99 -0.75 18.83 -1.45
CA LEU A 99 -0.22 18.91 -2.82
C LEU A 99 -1.33 19.02 -3.86
N LYS A 100 -2.31 18.11 -3.80
CA LYS A 100 -3.44 18.10 -4.73
C LYS A 100 -4.28 19.36 -4.64
N ASP A 101 -4.58 19.83 -3.43
CA ASP A 101 -5.40 21.02 -3.19
C ASP A 101 -4.73 22.29 -3.74
N ASP A 102 -3.39 22.34 -3.74
CA ASP A 102 -2.59 23.43 -4.31
C ASP A 102 -2.23 23.22 -5.80
N GLY A 103 -2.78 22.18 -6.45
CA GLY A 103 -2.69 21.96 -7.89
C GLY A 103 -1.44 21.22 -8.37
N TYR A 104 -0.68 20.59 -7.47
CA TYR A 104 0.42 19.69 -7.83
C TYR A 104 -0.06 18.30 -8.22
N ASP A 105 0.72 17.62 -9.06
CA ASP A 105 0.49 16.23 -9.42
C ASP A 105 0.81 15.29 -8.25
N VAL A 106 -0.05 14.30 -8.01
CA VAL A 106 0.19 13.22 -7.04
C VAL A 106 -0.12 11.89 -7.71
N ILE A 107 0.91 11.29 -8.30
CA ILE A 107 0.86 10.06 -9.08
C ILE A 107 1.14 8.88 -8.15
N ALA A 108 0.09 8.13 -7.81
CA ALA A 108 0.17 6.95 -6.97
C ALA A 108 0.42 5.69 -7.80
N ILE A 109 1.54 4.99 -7.55
CA ILE A 109 1.93 3.77 -8.27
C ILE A 109 1.86 2.56 -7.34
N GLY A 110 1.21 1.50 -7.80
CA GLY A 110 1.02 0.27 -7.04
C GLY A 110 -0.08 0.42 -5.98
N LYS A 111 0.24 0.09 -4.72
CA LYS A 111 -0.73 0.06 -3.62
C LYS A 111 -1.03 1.42 -2.98
N ILE A 112 -0.31 2.48 -3.34
CA ILE A 112 -0.44 3.80 -2.71
C ILE A 112 -1.89 4.31 -2.75
N ASN A 113 -2.58 4.26 -3.88
CA ASN A 113 -3.98 4.71 -3.95
C ASN A 113 -4.88 3.93 -2.99
N ASP A 114 -4.70 2.62 -2.87
CA ASP A 114 -5.51 1.79 -1.97
C ASP A 114 -5.19 2.09 -0.50
N ILE A 115 -3.90 2.30 -0.16
CA ILE A 115 -3.43 2.60 1.20
C ILE A 115 -4.04 3.91 1.72
N TYR A 116 -4.09 4.93 0.86
CA TYR A 116 -4.61 6.26 1.20
C TYR A 116 -6.09 6.44 0.85
N ASP A 117 -6.80 5.40 0.42
CA ASP A 117 -8.21 5.47 -0.04
C ASP A 117 -8.46 6.58 -1.09
N GLY A 118 -7.48 6.79 -1.97
CA GLY A 118 -7.49 7.84 -2.99
C GLY A 118 -7.34 9.27 -2.47
N GLU A 119 -7.16 9.49 -1.17
CA GLU A 119 -6.96 10.81 -0.59
C GLU A 119 -5.68 11.46 -1.14
N GLY A 120 -5.83 12.66 -1.70
CA GLY A 120 -4.71 13.41 -2.30
C GLY A 120 -4.20 12.88 -3.63
N VAL A 121 -4.73 11.77 -4.17
CA VAL A 121 -4.26 11.21 -5.46
C VAL A 121 -4.86 11.96 -6.65
N THR A 122 -4.05 12.28 -7.66
CA THR A 122 -4.50 12.86 -8.96
C THR A 122 -4.47 11.83 -10.09
N GLU A 123 -3.51 10.91 -10.10
CA GLU A 123 -3.41 9.78 -11.03
C GLU A 123 -3.07 8.50 -10.26
N ALA A 124 -3.71 7.38 -10.59
CA ALA A 124 -3.44 6.08 -9.98
C ALA A 124 -3.04 5.04 -11.04
N ILE A 125 -1.86 4.45 -10.88
CA ILE A 125 -1.30 3.44 -11.78
C ILE A 125 -1.17 2.11 -11.01
N ARG A 126 -1.90 1.08 -11.44
CA ARG A 126 -1.84 -0.25 -10.82
C ARG A 126 -0.63 -1.04 -11.31
N THR A 127 -0.04 -1.83 -10.41
CA THR A 127 1.08 -2.72 -10.72
C THR A 127 0.76 -4.17 -10.39
N LYS A 128 1.47 -5.10 -11.02
CA LYS A 128 1.32 -6.56 -10.85
C LYS A 128 2.45 -7.20 -10.03
N SER A 129 3.62 -6.56 -9.98
CA SER A 129 4.81 -7.03 -9.27
C SER A 129 5.76 -5.85 -9.02
N ASN A 130 6.83 -6.09 -8.28
CA ASN A 130 7.89 -5.11 -8.07
C ASN A 130 8.55 -4.67 -9.38
N MET A 131 8.79 -5.59 -10.31
CA MET A 131 9.40 -5.25 -11.61
C MET A 131 8.49 -4.36 -12.46
N ASP A 132 7.19 -4.66 -12.50
CA ASP A 132 6.21 -3.78 -13.16
C ASP A 132 6.14 -2.42 -12.45
N GLY A 133 6.23 -2.38 -11.12
CA GLY A 133 6.34 -1.12 -10.37
C GLY A 133 7.54 -0.26 -10.79
N MET A 134 8.71 -0.88 -10.99
CA MET A 134 9.90 -0.20 -11.51
C MET A 134 9.72 0.26 -12.96
N ASP A 135 9.01 -0.52 -13.79
CA ASP A 135 8.69 -0.12 -15.17
C ASP A 135 7.78 1.12 -15.18
N GLN A 136 6.72 1.13 -14.35
CA GLN A 136 5.81 2.26 -14.23
C GLN A 136 6.52 3.50 -13.68
N LEU A 137 7.40 3.36 -12.69
CA LEU A 137 8.18 4.48 -12.17
C LEU A 137 9.10 5.07 -13.24
N ASN A 138 9.83 4.24 -13.99
CA ASN A 138 10.67 4.68 -15.11
C ASN A 138 9.85 5.40 -16.19
N HIS A 139 8.61 4.97 -16.44
CA HIS A 139 7.72 5.69 -17.34
C HIS A 139 7.28 7.05 -16.77
N VAL A 140 6.92 7.10 -15.48
CA VAL A 140 6.44 8.33 -14.83
C VAL A 140 7.52 9.39 -14.73
N VAL A 141 8.77 9.05 -14.39
CA VAL A 141 9.87 10.04 -14.32
C VAL A 141 10.18 10.69 -15.68
N GLN A 142 9.78 10.06 -16.79
CA GLN A 142 9.91 10.62 -18.13
C GLN A 142 8.73 11.53 -18.52
N LYS A 143 7.60 11.48 -17.79
CA LYS A 143 6.46 12.38 -18.03
C LYS A 143 6.84 13.82 -17.64
N ASP A 144 6.10 14.78 -18.19
CA ASP A 144 6.14 16.16 -17.72
C ASP A 144 5.07 16.33 -16.64
N PHE A 145 5.48 16.32 -15.38
CA PHE A 145 4.61 16.53 -14.22
C PHE A 145 5.35 17.38 -13.17
N ASN A 146 4.60 18.06 -12.32
CA ASN A 146 5.16 18.85 -11.23
C ASN A 146 4.47 18.46 -9.92
N GLY A 147 5.15 17.69 -9.08
CA GLY A 147 4.61 17.19 -7.82
C GLY A 147 5.27 15.90 -7.36
N LEU A 148 4.48 14.95 -6.87
CA LEU A 148 4.93 13.71 -6.26
C LEU A 148 4.57 12.49 -7.11
N SER A 149 5.56 11.68 -7.46
CA SER A 149 5.37 10.28 -7.87
C SER A 149 5.67 9.37 -6.67
N PHE A 150 4.68 8.59 -6.23
CA PHE A 150 4.79 7.76 -5.03
C PHE A 150 4.53 6.30 -5.38
N LEU A 151 5.58 5.47 -5.31
CA LEU A 151 5.54 4.03 -5.58
C LEU A 151 5.57 3.21 -4.28
N ASN A 152 4.76 2.14 -4.23
CA ASN A 152 4.93 1.05 -3.27
C ASN A 152 5.29 -0.27 -3.99
N LEU A 153 6.40 -0.89 -3.58
CA LEU A 153 6.89 -2.19 -4.04
C LEU A 153 6.51 -3.29 -3.04
N VAL A 154 5.32 -3.87 -3.21
CA VAL A 154 4.66 -4.70 -2.20
C VAL A 154 5.20 -6.14 -2.09
N ASP A 155 5.92 -6.66 -3.09
CA ASP A 155 6.26 -8.09 -3.12
C ASP A 155 7.18 -8.49 -1.95
N PHE A 156 8.02 -7.56 -1.48
CA PHE A 156 8.87 -7.75 -0.29
C PHE A 156 8.08 -8.25 0.91
N ASP A 157 6.94 -7.62 1.16
CA ASP A 157 6.07 -7.93 2.28
C ASP A 157 5.17 -9.13 1.98
N ALA A 158 4.41 -9.05 0.88
CA ALA A 158 3.32 -9.97 0.58
C ALA A 158 3.78 -11.37 0.11
N LEU A 159 4.92 -11.45 -0.59
CA LEU A 159 5.43 -12.70 -1.14
C LEU A 159 6.54 -13.31 -0.28
N TYR A 160 7.31 -12.49 0.43
CA TYR A 160 8.52 -12.97 1.10
C TYR A 160 8.51 -12.79 2.63
N GLY A 161 8.23 -11.58 3.13
CA GLY A 161 8.24 -11.26 4.56
C GLY A 161 7.25 -12.10 5.37
N HIS A 162 5.95 -12.00 5.06
CA HIS A 162 4.90 -12.76 5.74
C HIS A 162 5.04 -14.28 5.59
N ARG A 163 5.74 -14.73 4.54
CA ARG A 163 5.99 -16.16 4.26
C ARG A 163 7.29 -16.68 4.87
N ARG A 164 8.08 -15.82 5.51
CA ARG A 164 9.40 -16.13 6.07
C ARG A 164 10.33 -16.77 5.02
N ASP A 165 10.23 -16.31 3.78
CA ASP A 165 11.03 -16.79 2.65
C ASP A 165 12.30 -15.94 2.52
N LYS A 166 13.32 -16.29 3.31
CA LYS A 166 14.61 -15.58 3.31
C LYS A 166 15.29 -15.58 1.93
N PRO A 167 15.43 -16.71 1.21
CA PRO A 167 16.03 -16.70 -0.13
C PRO A 167 15.26 -15.83 -1.13
N GLY A 168 13.93 -15.90 -1.13
CA GLY A 168 13.08 -15.08 -2.00
C GLY A 168 13.21 -13.59 -1.71
N TYR A 169 13.20 -13.20 -0.43
CA TYR A 169 13.38 -11.81 -0.02
C TYR A 169 14.75 -11.28 -0.49
N ALA A 170 15.81 -12.05 -0.26
CA ALA A 170 17.17 -11.66 -0.66
C ALA A 170 17.31 -11.50 -2.18
N GLN A 171 16.63 -12.34 -2.97
CA GLN A 171 16.62 -12.21 -4.43
C GLN A 171 15.83 -10.96 -4.86
N ALA A 172 14.66 -10.72 -4.29
CA ALA A 172 13.85 -9.54 -4.62
C ALA A 172 14.58 -8.21 -4.35
N ILE A 173 15.44 -8.16 -3.31
CA ILE A 173 16.28 -6.98 -3.03
C ILE A 173 17.31 -6.77 -4.16
N LYS A 174 17.94 -7.84 -4.63
CA LYS A 174 18.88 -7.76 -5.76
C LYS A 174 18.19 -7.36 -7.04
N ASP A 175 17.01 -7.92 -7.32
CA ASP A 175 16.24 -7.58 -8.51
C ASP A 175 15.86 -6.09 -8.50
N PHE A 176 15.49 -5.53 -7.34
CA PHE A 176 15.27 -4.10 -7.18
C PHE A 176 16.54 -3.27 -7.40
N ASP A 177 17.67 -3.67 -6.79
CA ASP A 177 18.95 -2.98 -6.93
C ASP A 177 19.42 -2.94 -8.40
N GLU A 178 19.25 -4.04 -9.15
CA GLU A 178 19.57 -4.11 -10.58
C GLU A 178 18.76 -3.14 -11.45
N ARG A 179 17.60 -2.66 -10.97
CA ARG A 179 16.76 -1.67 -11.66
C ARG A 179 17.09 -0.22 -11.29
N LEU A 180 17.85 0.02 -10.21
CA LEU A 180 18.21 1.38 -9.79
C LEU A 180 19.03 2.15 -10.83
N PRO A 181 20.04 1.57 -11.52
CA PRO A 181 20.82 2.32 -12.52
C PRO A 181 19.97 2.91 -13.65
N GLU A 182 18.93 2.20 -14.09
CA GLU A 182 17.99 2.68 -15.09
C GLU A 182 17.21 3.90 -14.58
N LEU A 183 16.66 3.80 -13.37
CA LEU A 183 15.92 4.89 -12.73
C LEU A 183 16.81 6.13 -12.55
N LEU A 184 18.00 5.95 -11.98
CA LEU A 184 18.95 7.04 -11.73
C LEU A 184 19.38 7.73 -13.04
N GLY A 185 19.53 6.98 -14.13
CA GLY A 185 19.86 7.53 -15.45
C GLY A 185 18.73 8.34 -16.10
N ASN A 186 17.48 8.20 -15.63
CA ASN A 186 16.31 8.91 -16.12
C ASN A 186 15.96 10.17 -15.30
N LEU A 187 16.61 10.39 -14.15
CA LEU A 187 16.35 11.57 -13.30
C LEU A 187 16.91 12.85 -13.93
N ARG A 188 16.17 13.95 -13.78
CA ARG A 188 16.59 15.31 -14.13
C ARG A 188 17.36 15.93 -12.96
N GLU A 189 18.10 16.99 -13.26
CA GLU A 189 18.89 17.75 -12.25
C GLU A 189 18.03 18.26 -11.08
N ASP A 190 16.77 18.60 -11.33
CA ASP A 190 15.83 19.10 -10.33
C ASP A 190 14.97 18.02 -9.65
N ASP A 191 15.18 16.74 -9.98
CA ASP A 191 14.46 15.64 -9.35
C ASP A 191 15.09 15.25 -7.99
N LEU A 192 14.22 14.84 -7.05
CA LEU A 192 14.60 14.25 -5.77
C LEU A 192 14.02 12.84 -5.66
N LEU A 193 14.88 11.84 -5.55
CA LEU A 193 14.53 10.46 -5.25
C LEU A 193 14.62 10.21 -3.74
N ILE A 194 13.57 9.62 -3.18
CA ILE A 194 13.48 9.20 -1.78
C ILE A 194 13.21 7.69 -1.75
N ILE A 195 14.11 6.92 -1.14
CA ILE A 195 13.92 5.47 -0.95
C ILE A 195 13.75 5.20 0.54
N THR A 196 12.66 4.51 0.91
CA THR A 196 12.37 4.20 2.30
C THR A 196 11.50 2.94 2.44
N ALA A 197 11.16 2.57 3.68
CA ALA A 197 10.21 1.52 4.04
C ALA A 197 9.17 2.08 5.03
N ASP A 198 8.13 1.32 5.33
CA ASP A 198 7.06 1.68 6.26
C ASP A 198 7.07 0.87 7.56
N HIS A 199 7.72 -0.30 7.56
CA HIS A 199 7.99 -1.13 8.73
C HIS A 199 9.03 -2.20 8.40
N GLY A 200 9.36 -3.05 9.38
CA GLY A 200 10.11 -4.29 9.16
C GLY A 200 9.17 -5.46 8.85
N ASN A 201 9.70 -6.48 8.17
CA ASN A 201 9.07 -7.79 8.05
C ASN A 201 10.14 -8.88 7.93
N ASP A 202 10.90 -9.08 9.01
CA ASP A 202 12.05 -9.99 9.06
C ASP A 202 11.65 -11.43 8.62
N PRO A 203 12.18 -11.93 7.49
CA PRO A 203 11.84 -13.27 6.99
C PRO A 203 12.43 -14.40 7.85
N THR A 204 13.13 -14.09 8.93
CA THR A 204 13.68 -15.04 9.91
C THR A 204 13.00 -14.96 11.28
N ALA A 205 12.12 -13.98 11.49
CA ALA A 205 11.37 -13.84 12.73
C ALA A 205 10.34 -14.96 12.91
N GLU A 206 9.97 -15.22 14.16
CA GLU A 206 8.86 -16.13 14.48
C GLU A 206 7.51 -15.56 14.01
N GLY A 207 6.52 -16.45 13.87
CA GLY A 207 5.17 -16.07 13.43
C GLY A 207 5.13 -15.57 11.97
N THR A 208 4.09 -14.81 11.64
CA THR A 208 3.85 -14.30 10.28
C THR A 208 3.56 -12.80 10.26
N ASP A 209 3.73 -12.09 11.37
CA ASP A 209 3.42 -10.65 11.47
C ASP A 209 4.65 -9.78 11.17
N HIS A 210 4.43 -8.47 11.00
CA HIS A 210 5.48 -7.47 10.84
C HIS A 210 6.40 -7.36 12.05
N THR A 211 7.58 -6.78 11.85
CA THR A 211 8.57 -6.51 12.88
C THR A 211 8.75 -5.01 13.10
N ARG A 212 8.90 -4.61 14.37
CA ARG A 212 9.10 -3.20 14.72
C ARG A 212 10.57 -2.81 14.57
N GLU A 213 10.91 -2.26 13.42
CA GLU A 213 12.28 -1.92 13.04
C GLU A 213 12.42 -0.44 12.66
N TYR A 214 13.67 0.05 12.65
CA TYR A 214 14.00 1.28 11.94
C TYR A 214 13.86 1.07 10.43
N ILE A 215 13.49 2.12 9.72
CA ILE A 215 13.45 2.13 8.25
C ILE A 215 14.68 2.87 7.71
N PRO A 216 15.25 2.44 6.57
CA PRO A 216 16.22 3.27 5.87
C PRO A 216 15.52 4.48 5.24
N VAL A 217 16.23 5.61 5.14
CA VAL A 217 15.79 6.74 4.32
C VAL A 217 17.00 7.21 3.52
N LEU A 218 16.92 7.08 2.20
CA LEU A 218 17.95 7.55 1.27
C LEU A 218 17.39 8.70 0.46
N TRP A 219 18.14 9.80 0.42
CA TRP A 219 17.83 10.99 -0.36
C TRP A 219 18.86 11.13 -1.46
N TYR A 220 18.42 11.24 -2.70
CA TYR A 220 19.31 11.37 -3.85
C TYR A 220 18.75 12.37 -4.86
N SER A 221 19.61 13.24 -5.37
CA SER A 221 19.32 14.10 -6.51
C SER A 221 20.58 14.21 -7.37
N PRO A 222 20.50 14.25 -8.71
CA PRO A 222 21.67 14.49 -9.55
C PRO A 222 22.38 15.81 -9.24
N LYS A 223 21.65 16.80 -8.67
CA LYS A 223 22.20 18.09 -8.27
C LYS A 223 23.08 18.03 -7.01
N PHE A 224 22.95 16.99 -6.19
CA PHE A 224 23.74 16.86 -4.97
C PHE A 224 25.22 16.75 -5.29
N GLN A 225 26.03 17.63 -4.69
CA GLN A 225 27.48 17.66 -4.92
C GLN A 225 28.24 16.81 -3.90
N GLU A 226 27.67 16.62 -2.72
CA GLU A 226 28.27 15.89 -1.61
C GLU A 226 27.23 14.93 -1.00
N GLY A 227 27.71 13.85 -0.39
CA GLY A 227 26.87 12.94 0.38
C GLY A 227 27.17 13.07 1.87
N GLY A 228 26.19 12.75 2.71
CA GLY A 228 26.37 12.77 4.17
C GLY A 228 25.29 11.99 4.90
N GLU A 229 25.56 11.72 6.17
CA GLU A 229 24.59 11.15 7.09
C GLU A 229 23.71 12.26 7.67
N LEU A 230 22.39 12.12 7.52
CA LEU A 230 21.42 12.93 8.24
C LEU A 230 21.22 12.35 9.64
N LYS A 231 20.91 13.21 10.61
CA LYS A 231 20.55 12.74 11.95
C LYS A 231 19.30 11.88 11.88
N GLY A 232 19.33 10.74 12.55
CA GLY A 232 18.16 9.87 12.68
C GLY A 232 16.95 10.59 13.28
N ASP A 233 15.76 10.17 12.85
CA ASP A 233 14.47 10.72 13.27
C ASP A 233 13.70 9.76 14.17
N THR A 234 12.74 10.31 14.90
CA THR A 234 11.75 9.59 15.71
C THR A 234 10.40 9.43 15.01
N THR A 235 10.19 10.09 13.86
CA THR A 235 8.94 9.98 13.07
C THR A 235 9.18 9.89 11.57
N PHE A 236 8.35 9.11 10.88
CA PHE A 236 8.35 9.04 9.41
C PHE A 236 7.76 10.31 8.78
N SER A 237 7.02 11.10 9.57
CA SER A 237 6.32 12.31 9.12
C SER A 237 7.27 13.38 8.58
N SER A 238 8.56 13.31 8.92
CA SER A 238 9.59 14.21 8.39
C SER A 238 9.84 14.03 6.90
N ILE A 239 9.56 12.85 6.33
CA ILE A 239 9.55 12.67 4.87
C ILE A 239 8.47 13.55 4.25
N GLY A 240 7.24 13.44 4.76
CA GLY A 240 6.12 14.28 4.34
C GLY A 240 6.37 15.77 4.59
N THR A 241 7.00 16.12 5.72
CA THR A 241 7.33 17.51 6.04
C THR A 241 8.35 18.09 5.05
N THR A 242 9.36 17.31 4.67
CA THR A 242 10.36 17.69 3.66
C THR A 242 9.71 17.88 2.28
N ILE A 243 8.79 16.99 1.90
CA ILE A 243 8.01 17.13 0.65
C ILE A 243 7.15 18.40 0.71
N ALA A 244 6.44 18.64 1.82
CA ALA A 244 5.59 19.82 1.96
C ALA A 244 6.40 21.13 1.88
N ASP A 245 7.56 21.17 2.53
CA ASP A 245 8.49 22.31 2.49
C ASP A 245 8.98 22.58 1.06
N ASN A 246 9.34 21.54 0.31
CA ASN A 246 9.79 21.67 -1.08
C ASN A 246 8.77 22.35 -2.00
N PHE A 247 7.49 21.98 -1.86
CA PHE A 247 6.41 22.53 -2.67
C PHE A 247 5.74 23.76 -2.05
N GLY A 248 6.17 24.20 -0.86
CA GLY A 248 5.58 25.35 -0.17
C GLY A 248 4.11 25.16 0.24
N VAL A 249 3.66 23.92 0.37
CA VAL A 249 2.28 23.59 0.77
C VAL A 249 2.15 23.47 2.29
N LYS A 250 0.93 23.32 2.79
CA LYS A 250 0.67 23.20 4.23
C LYS A 250 1.45 22.04 4.85
N ALA A 251 2.29 22.36 5.83
CA ALA A 251 3.06 21.38 6.58
C ALA A 251 2.14 20.46 7.44
N PRO A 252 2.52 19.18 7.62
CA PRO A 252 1.83 18.29 8.54
C PRO A 252 2.04 18.73 10.00
N GLU A 253 1.24 18.16 10.91
CA GLU A 253 1.35 18.44 12.36
C GLU A 253 2.66 17.89 12.98
N PHE A 254 3.19 16.82 12.41
CA PHE A 254 4.36 16.10 12.94
C PHE A 254 5.49 16.05 11.92
N GLY A 255 6.73 15.96 12.42
CA GLY A 255 7.94 15.86 11.62
C GLY A 255 8.67 17.19 11.49
N HIS A 256 9.87 17.12 10.92
CA HIS A 256 10.67 18.28 10.56
C HIS A 256 11.20 18.12 9.13
N SER A 257 11.43 19.25 8.46
CA SER A 257 11.97 19.23 7.10
C SER A 257 13.49 19.08 7.14
N TYR A 258 14.01 18.16 6.31
CA TYR A 258 15.43 18.01 6.04
C TYR A 258 15.87 18.79 4.78
N LEU A 259 14.98 19.51 4.11
CA LEU A 259 15.24 20.10 2.78
C LEU A 259 16.51 20.98 2.74
N ASN A 260 16.77 21.74 3.80
CA ASN A 260 17.94 22.61 3.90
C ASN A 260 19.27 21.86 4.17
N GLU A 261 19.20 20.59 4.55
CA GLU A 261 20.34 19.70 4.79
C GLU A 261 20.72 18.91 3.52
N LEU A 262 19.82 18.85 2.53
CA LEU A 262 20.03 18.19 1.25
C LEU A 262 20.89 19.05 0.30
N LYS A 263 22.09 18.59 -0.07
CA LYS A 263 23.12 19.38 -0.77
C LYS A 263 23.88 18.56 -1.80
#